data_AF-X1U0G8-F1
#
_entry.id   AF-X1U0G8-F1
#
_cell.length_a   1.000
_cell.length_b   1.000
_cell.length_c   1.000
_cell.angle_alpha   90.00
_cell.angle_beta   90.00
_cell.angle_gamma   90.00
#
_symmetry.space_group_name_H-M   'P 1'
#
loop_
_entity.id
_entity.type
_entity.pdbx_description
1 polymer ?
#
loop_
_entity_poly.entity_id
_entity_poly.type
_entity_poly.pdbx_seq_one_letter_code
_entity_poly.pdbx_strand_id
1 'polypeptide(L)'
;MFYPRVIFAVKFFVSLGAGSELYVGFNGTSAVYWVGGPTMIYDSANIPSVIISPDSLKIQEGSSDSYMLILGIEPSEDVTIEVDPDTNGDEISVSAPGRDPGPGLPINLVFATGNWDTPQTVTVTAFDDWLVEGLGSSTIIHTAAGDPCYAGIAIADVVVGITDNDWAGDINHDGRIDLGDLFALVDKWLDDCFPIDWCQGADLTAVTGMTGNPGVVDIIDFAVLIDHWSQKPLFISEFLASNGSTFSTQVEGQEVWPDWIELHNASSLPINLEGYYLTDDPCDLSQWRFPAGVTINAGQYLIIFASNKDQADYPANYPYLDSSGYYHTNFNLS
;
A
#
# COMPACT_ATOMS: atom_id res chain seq x y z
N MET A 1 3.21 -46.38 50.15
CA MET A 1 4.00 -45.20 49.76
C MET A 1 3.23 -44.52 48.64
N PHE A 2 2.42 -43.50 48.96
CA PHE A 2 1.64 -42.76 47.98
C PHE A 2 2.53 -41.66 47.41
N TYR A 3 2.90 -41.75 46.14
CA TYR A 3 3.50 -40.63 45.43
C TYR A 3 2.37 -39.74 44.90
N PRO A 4 2.30 -38.45 45.25
CA PRO A 4 1.35 -37.55 44.61
C PRO A 4 1.71 -37.44 43.12
N ARG A 5 0.75 -37.75 42.24
CA ARG A 5 0.85 -37.43 40.82
C ARG A 5 0.60 -35.94 40.68
N VAL A 6 1.66 -35.18 40.44
CA VAL A 6 1.57 -33.76 40.05
C VAL A 6 0.99 -33.73 38.64
N ILE A 7 -0.21 -33.19 38.50
CA ILE A 7 -0.79 -32.86 37.20
C ILE A 7 -0.20 -31.50 36.83
N PHE A 8 0.72 -31.47 35.86
CA PHE A 8 1.13 -30.22 35.24
C PHE A 8 0.02 -29.77 34.29
N ALA A 9 -0.71 -28.72 34.67
CA ALA A 9 -1.57 -28.01 33.73
C ALA A 9 -0.68 -27.03 32.96
N VAL A 10 -0.38 -27.35 31.70
CA VAL A 10 0.27 -26.41 30.79
C VAL A 10 -0.82 -25.56 30.16
N LYS A 11 -0.79 -24.25 30.39
CA LYS A 11 -1.72 -23.29 29.80
C LYS A 11 -1.13 -22.83 28.48
N PHE A 12 -1.74 -23.21 27.36
CA PHE A 12 -1.35 -22.74 26.04
C PHE A 12 -2.24 -21.56 25.64
N PHE A 13 -1.66 -20.53 25.03
CA PHE A 13 -2.41 -19.50 24.32
C PHE A 13 -2.27 -19.79 22.82
N VAL A 14 -3.40 -19.89 22.13
CA VAL A 14 -3.45 -20.16 20.69
C VAL A 14 -4.26 -19.05 20.04
N SER A 15 -3.64 -18.27 19.16
CA SER A 15 -4.33 -17.36 18.25
C SER A 15 -4.44 -18.03 16.88
N LEU A 16 -5.67 -18.17 16.36
CA LEU A 16 -5.94 -18.80 15.07
C LEU A 16 -6.45 -17.74 14.09
N GLY A 17 -5.82 -17.65 12.92
CA GLY A 17 -6.31 -16.84 11.80
C GLY A 17 -7.60 -17.43 11.19
N ALA A 18 -8.37 -16.62 10.47
CA ALA A 18 -9.61 -17.05 9.82
C ALA A 18 -9.37 -18.26 8.90
N GLY A 19 -10.12 -19.35 9.14
CA GLY A 19 -10.01 -20.60 8.38
C GLY A 19 -9.09 -21.67 8.98
N SER A 20 -8.48 -21.44 10.14
CA SER A 20 -7.59 -22.41 10.80
C SER A 20 -8.34 -23.29 11.81
N GLU A 21 -8.03 -24.59 11.84
CA GLU A 21 -8.57 -25.55 12.82
C GLU A 21 -7.44 -26.18 13.65
N LEU A 22 -7.58 -26.18 14.98
CA LEU A 22 -6.66 -26.85 15.90
C LEU A 22 -7.24 -28.21 16.32
N TYR A 23 -6.53 -29.30 16.02
CA TYR A 23 -6.90 -30.63 16.46
C TYR A 23 -6.04 -31.06 17.67
N VAL A 24 -6.70 -31.29 18.81
CA VAL A 24 -6.05 -31.80 20.04
C VAL A 24 -6.41 -33.25 20.25
N GLY A 25 -5.44 -34.15 20.05
CA GLY A 25 -5.58 -35.58 20.31
C GLY A 25 -4.77 -36.03 21.53
N PHE A 26 -5.27 -37.05 22.24
CA PHE A 26 -4.54 -37.69 23.33
C PHE A 26 -4.18 -39.14 22.95
N ASN A 27 -2.91 -39.52 23.07
CA ASN A 27 -2.48 -40.91 22.95
C ASN A 27 -1.98 -41.42 24.31
N GLY A 28 -2.94 -41.70 25.21
CA GLY A 28 -2.71 -42.35 26.50
C GLY A 28 -1.99 -41.50 27.55
N THR A 29 -0.75 -41.07 27.27
CA THR A 29 0.13 -40.32 28.19
C THR A 29 0.67 -39.01 27.62
N SER A 30 0.39 -38.69 26.36
CA SER A 30 0.88 -37.46 25.70
C SER A 30 -0.23 -36.83 24.85
N ALA A 31 -0.27 -35.51 24.82
CA ALA A 31 -0.99 -34.76 23.81
C ALA A 31 -0.17 -34.76 22.51
N VAL A 32 -0.83 -34.96 21.37
CA VAL A 32 -0.21 -34.91 20.05
C VAL A 32 -0.92 -33.82 19.25
N TYR A 33 -0.14 -32.91 18.67
CA TYR A 33 -0.64 -31.75 17.91
C TYR A 33 -0.36 -31.97 16.41
N TRP A 34 -1.37 -31.69 15.58
CA TRP A 34 -1.24 -31.66 14.13
C TRP A 34 -1.71 -30.30 13.64
N VAL A 35 -0.88 -29.65 12.82
CA VAL A 35 -1.22 -28.37 12.17
C VAL A 35 -1.06 -28.54 10.67
N GLY A 36 -2.11 -28.19 9.91
CA GLY A 36 -2.03 -28.10 8.45
C GLY A 36 -1.71 -26.67 8.03
N GLY A 37 -0.47 -26.42 7.60
CA GLY A 37 0.04 -25.08 7.26
C GLY A 37 1.14 -24.59 8.20
N PRO A 38 1.86 -23.49 7.87
CA PRO A 38 2.99 -23.02 8.66
C PRO A 38 2.52 -22.34 9.95
N THR A 39 2.85 -22.90 11.11
CA THR A 39 2.64 -22.26 12.42
C THR A 39 3.74 -22.67 13.40
N MET A 40 4.26 -21.70 14.15
CA MET A 40 5.30 -21.88 15.18
C MET A 40 4.67 -22.17 16.55
N ILE A 41 5.23 -23.13 17.29
CA ILE A 41 4.86 -23.50 18.66
C ILE A 41 5.94 -22.98 19.60
N TYR A 42 5.61 -22.15 20.60
CA TYR A 42 6.55 -21.74 21.65
C TYR A 42 6.36 -22.59 22.91
N ASP A 43 7.46 -23.19 23.38
CA ASP A 43 7.63 -23.77 24.72
C ASP A 43 8.23 -22.68 25.61
N SER A 44 7.42 -22.04 26.47
CA SER A 44 7.93 -21.11 27.48
C SER A 44 8.52 -21.89 28.66
N ALA A 45 9.73 -22.40 28.48
CA ALA A 45 10.63 -22.55 29.61
C ALA A 45 10.69 -21.22 30.38
N ASN A 46 10.80 -21.24 31.72
CA ASN A 46 10.92 -20.08 32.62
C ASN A 46 12.15 -19.19 32.33
N ILE A 47 12.28 -18.67 31.11
CA ILE A 47 13.39 -17.90 30.61
C ILE A 47 12.83 -16.53 30.22
N PRO A 48 13.37 -15.43 30.75
CA PRO A 48 13.06 -14.08 30.30
C PRO A 48 13.18 -13.95 28.79
N SER A 49 12.14 -13.43 28.13
CA SER A 49 12.12 -13.20 26.70
C SER A 49 11.23 -12.00 26.35
N VAL A 50 11.54 -11.32 25.25
CA VAL A 50 10.67 -10.32 24.63
C VAL A 50 10.17 -10.91 23.32
N ILE A 51 8.85 -10.93 23.13
CA ILE A 51 8.21 -11.46 21.93
C ILE A 51 7.77 -10.29 21.07
N ILE A 52 8.09 -10.36 19.78
CA ILE A 52 7.79 -9.35 18.76
C ILE A 52 6.88 -9.98 17.69
N SER A 53 5.87 -9.25 17.23
CA SER A 53 5.00 -9.70 16.13
C SER A 53 4.30 -8.52 15.42
N PRO A 54 4.38 -8.44 14.08
CA PRO A 54 5.31 -9.16 13.21
C PRO A 54 6.77 -8.73 13.45
N ASP A 55 7.73 -9.50 12.93
CA ASP A 55 9.18 -9.19 12.95
C ASP A 55 9.67 -8.48 11.67
N SER A 56 8.75 -8.18 10.76
CA SER A 56 9.02 -7.39 9.56
C SER A 56 7.80 -6.59 9.13
N LEU A 57 8.05 -5.41 8.56
CA LEU A 57 7.06 -4.48 8.04
C LEU A 57 7.37 -4.13 6.59
N LYS A 58 6.33 -3.73 5.85
CA LYS A 58 6.45 -3.14 4.51
C LYS A 58 5.62 -1.87 4.48
N ILE A 59 6.29 -0.74 4.40
CA ILE A 59 5.68 0.59 4.55
C ILE A 59 5.99 1.39 3.29
N GLN A 60 4.99 2.04 2.72
CA GLN A 60 5.21 3.06 1.70
C GLN A 60 5.53 4.39 2.37
N GLU A 61 6.36 5.22 1.75
CA GLU A 61 6.62 6.58 2.24
C GLU A 61 5.32 7.37 2.45
N GLY A 62 5.32 8.20 3.49
CA GLY A 62 4.13 8.88 4.01
C GLY A 62 3.10 7.99 4.71
N SER A 63 3.32 6.68 4.76
CA SER A 63 2.43 5.71 5.43
C SER A 63 3.02 5.17 6.73
N SER A 64 2.19 4.44 7.48
CA SER A 64 2.59 3.80 8.74
C SER A 64 2.07 2.37 8.85
N ASP A 65 2.77 1.56 9.62
CA ASP A 65 2.35 0.22 10.04
C ASP A 65 2.78 -0.02 11.51
N SER A 66 2.44 -1.17 12.09
CA SER A 66 2.69 -1.41 13.51
C SER A 66 3.08 -2.85 13.83
N TYR A 67 3.84 -3.00 14.91
CA TYR A 67 4.13 -4.28 15.54
C TYR A 67 3.92 -4.19 17.04
N MET A 68 3.89 -5.34 17.71
CA MET A 68 3.70 -5.42 19.16
C MET A 68 4.90 -6.04 19.85
N LEU A 69 5.15 -5.58 21.08
CA LEU A 69 6.07 -6.20 22.03
C LEU A 69 5.30 -6.70 23.26
N ILE A 70 5.68 -7.86 23.78
CA ILE A 70 5.18 -8.42 25.04
C ILE A 70 6.29 -9.20 25.75
N LEU A 71 6.29 -9.22 27.09
CA LEU A 71 7.22 -10.06 27.86
C LEU A 71 6.72 -11.51 27.93
N GLY A 72 7.64 -12.47 27.85
CA GLY A 72 7.31 -13.90 27.92
C GLY A 72 7.00 -14.41 29.33
N ILE A 73 7.54 -13.75 30.36
CA ILE A 73 7.30 -14.07 31.77
C ILE A 73 7.20 -12.79 32.62
N GLU A 74 6.55 -12.90 33.78
CA GLU A 74 6.46 -11.82 34.77
C GLU A 74 7.86 -11.37 35.23
N PRO A 75 8.20 -10.07 35.14
CA PRO A 75 9.44 -9.56 35.69
C PRO A 75 9.32 -9.35 37.21
N SER A 76 10.45 -9.23 37.89
CA SER A 76 10.53 -8.91 39.33
C SER A 76 10.56 -7.41 39.62
N GLU A 77 11.00 -6.62 38.64
CA GLU A 77 11.01 -5.15 38.62
C GLU A 77 10.50 -4.66 37.26
N ASP A 78 10.27 -3.35 37.11
CA ASP A 78 9.84 -2.80 35.81
C ASP A 78 10.93 -3.01 34.75
N VAL A 79 10.53 -3.49 33.57
CA VAL A 79 11.40 -3.63 32.40
C VAL A 79 11.16 -2.46 31.45
N THR A 80 12.21 -1.74 31.11
CA THR A 80 12.16 -0.73 30.06
C THR A 80 12.78 -1.32 28.79
N ILE A 81 12.01 -1.33 27.71
CA ILE A 81 12.47 -1.65 26.36
C ILE A 81 12.66 -0.35 25.60
N GLU A 82 13.91 -0.03 25.29
CA GLU A 82 14.25 1.00 24.30
C GLU A 82 14.00 0.43 22.91
N VAL A 83 13.26 1.18 22.10
CA VAL A 83 13.00 0.90 20.69
C VAL A 83 13.75 1.95 19.89
N ASP A 84 14.84 1.54 19.27
CA ASP A 84 15.72 2.39 18.47
C ASP A 84 15.47 2.12 16.98
N PRO A 85 15.06 3.13 16.18
CA PRO A 85 14.88 2.94 14.74
C PRO A 85 16.17 2.63 13.95
N ASP A 86 17.35 2.59 14.60
CA ASP A 86 18.71 2.36 14.03
C ASP A 86 18.92 3.09 12.70
N THR A 87 18.70 4.38 12.74
CA THR A 87 18.87 5.23 11.57
C THR A 87 20.19 5.99 11.66
N ASN A 88 21.11 5.65 10.76
CA ASN A 88 22.17 6.56 10.30
C ASN A 88 21.61 7.71 9.41
N GLY A 89 20.29 7.84 9.28
CA GLY A 89 19.56 8.87 8.52
C GLY A 89 18.04 8.64 8.58
N ASP A 90 17.27 9.72 8.68
CA ASP A 90 15.89 9.86 9.19
C ASP A 90 14.74 9.16 8.41
N GLU A 91 14.96 7.97 7.83
CA GLU A 91 13.97 7.29 6.96
C GLU A 91 12.69 6.84 7.70
N ILE A 92 12.77 6.56 9.01
CA ILE A 92 11.62 6.13 9.80
C ILE A 92 11.49 6.85 11.15
N SER A 93 10.28 6.88 11.67
CA SER A 93 9.98 7.29 13.05
C SER A 93 9.24 6.18 13.78
N VAL A 94 9.48 6.07 15.09
CA VAL A 94 8.81 5.11 15.98
C VAL A 94 8.00 5.87 17.04
N SER A 95 6.76 5.43 17.26
CA SER A 95 5.87 6.01 18.26
C SER A 95 5.05 4.94 18.98
N ALA A 96 4.49 5.29 20.13
CA ALA A 96 3.57 4.47 20.91
C ALA A 96 2.50 5.38 21.57
N PRO A 97 1.40 4.84 22.12
CA PRO A 97 0.36 5.67 22.73
C PRO A 97 0.91 6.66 23.78
N GLY A 98 0.81 7.96 23.47
CA GLY A 98 1.32 9.05 24.32
C GLY A 98 2.83 9.26 24.28
N ARG A 99 3.55 8.64 23.34
CA ARG A 99 5.00 8.69 23.17
C ARG A 99 5.33 8.86 21.69
N ASP A 100 5.64 10.08 21.29
CA ASP A 100 6.10 10.39 19.94
C ASP A 100 7.27 11.37 20.06
N PRO A 101 8.52 10.90 19.87
CA PRO A 101 9.71 11.72 20.04
C PRO A 101 10.01 12.56 18.78
N GLY A 102 9.36 12.27 17.65
CA GLY A 102 9.72 12.80 16.33
C GLY A 102 10.64 11.86 15.52
N PRO A 103 11.06 12.29 14.33
CA PRO A 103 11.82 11.47 13.37
C PRO A 103 13.16 10.97 13.91
N GLY A 104 13.53 9.73 13.57
CA GLY A 104 14.84 9.15 13.90
C GLY A 104 15.16 8.98 15.39
N LEU A 105 14.20 9.24 16.30
CA LEU A 105 14.43 9.24 17.73
C LEU A 105 13.83 7.99 18.41
N PRO A 106 14.53 7.41 19.41
CA PRO A 106 14.06 6.22 20.11
C PRO A 106 12.90 6.51 21.07
N ILE A 107 12.09 5.48 21.33
CA ILE A 107 11.07 5.49 22.39
C ILE A 107 11.37 4.47 23.48
N ASN A 108 10.85 4.69 24.68
CA ASN A 108 10.95 3.76 25.80
C ASN A 108 9.57 3.21 26.17
N LEU A 109 9.44 1.88 26.13
CA LEU A 109 8.25 1.15 26.59
C LEU A 109 8.52 0.55 27.97
N VAL A 110 7.60 0.75 28.90
CA VAL A 110 7.74 0.23 30.28
C VAL A 110 6.73 -0.89 30.50
N PHE A 111 7.24 -2.07 30.85
CA PHE A 111 6.48 -3.25 31.25
C PHE A 111 6.65 -3.44 32.75
N ALA A 112 5.62 -3.08 33.51
CA ALA A 112 5.58 -3.25 34.96
C ALA A 112 5.11 -4.66 35.34
N THR A 113 5.38 -5.05 36.58
CA THR A 113 4.93 -6.33 37.15
C THR A 113 3.42 -6.57 37.04
N GLY A 114 2.62 -5.49 36.96
CA GLY A 114 1.16 -5.57 36.82
C GLY A 114 0.62 -5.59 35.38
N ASN A 115 1.46 -5.41 34.36
CA ASN A 115 1.02 -5.32 32.95
C ASN A 115 2.00 -5.90 31.93
N TRP A 116 2.99 -6.71 32.36
CA TRP A 116 4.00 -7.32 31.51
C TRP A 116 3.43 -8.21 30.40
N ASP A 117 2.26 -8.81 30.65
CA ASP A 117 1.52 -9.72 29.77
C ASP A 117 0.54 -8.98 28.84
N THR A 118 0.55 -7.65 28.87
CA THR A 118 -0.25 -6.81 27.97
C THR A 118 0.63 -6.35 26.81
N PRO A 119 0.32 -6.72 25.55
CA PRO A 119 1.07 -6.25 24.40
C PRO A 119 1.08 -4.72 24.31
N GLN A 120 2.25 -4.15 24.06
CA GLN A 120 2.40 -2.73 23.72
C GLN A 120 2.68 -2.59 22.22
N THR A 121 1.89 -1.76 21.55
CA THR A 121 2.02 -1.48 20.12
C THR A 121 3.05 -0.38 19.89
N VAL A 122 3.93 -0.61 18.93
CA VAL A 122 4.79 0.41 18.31
C VAL A 122 4.28 0.67 16.90
N THR A 123 4.02 1.93 16.62
CA THR A 123 3.72 2.42 15.27
C THR A 123 5.02 2.91 14.63
N VAL A 124 5.26 2.47 13.41
CA VAL A 124 6.40 2.87 12.58
C VAL A 124 5.86 3.65 11.40
N THR A 125 6.41 4.83 11.15
CA THR A 125 6.03 5.68 10.02
C THR A 125 7.25 5.92 9.15
N ALA A 126 7.13 5.66 7.84
CA ALA A 126 8.16 6.01 6.87
C ALA A 126 8.08 7.50 6.56
N PHE A 127 9.23 8.18 6.55
CA PHE A 127 9.29 9.58 6.17
C PHE A 127 8.89 9.72 4.70
N ASP A 128 8.18 10.80 4.39
CA ASP A 128 7.78 11.14 3.02
C ASP A 128 8.69 12.27 2.59
N ASP A 129 9.46 12.07 1.53
CA ASP A 129 10.17 13.16 0.88
C ASP A 129 9.77 13.31 -0.58
N TRP A 130 10.60 13.98 -1.38
CA TRP A 130 10.31 14.30 -2.79
C TRP A 130 11.38 13.74 -3.73
N LEU A 131 12.28 12.92 -3.19
CA LEU A 131 13.38 12.36 -3.93
C LEU A 131 12.93 11.02 -4.48
N VAL A 132 13.07 10.84 -5.79
CA VAL A 132 12.91 9.52 -6.39
C VAL A 132 14.07 8.65 -5.95
N GLU A 133 13.81 7.77 -5.00
CA GLU A 133 14.70 6.78 -4.44
C GLU A 133 14.32 5.36 -4.91
N GLY A 134 15.12 4.39 -4.47
CA GLY A 134 14.86 2.98 -4.70
C GLY A 134 14.09 2.36 -3.54
N LEU A 135 14.02 1.03 -3.51
CA LEU A 135 13.57 0.33 -2.30
C LEU A 135 14.56 0.59 -1.16
N GLY A 136 14.07 1.25 -0.11
CA GLY A 136 14.78 1.49 1.15
C GLY A 136 14.61 0.36 2.15
N SER A 137 15.44 0.37 3.20
CA SER A 137 15.28 -0.56 4.32
C SER A 137 15.87 -0.01 5.60
N SER A 138 15.11 -0.10 6.69
CA SER A 138 15.55 0.22 8.04
C SER A 138 15.42 -0.99 8.98
N THR A 139 16.20 -1.02 10.07
CA THR A 139 16.20 -2.11 11.05
C THR A 139 15.97 -1.55 12.44
N ILE A 140 14.83 -1.85 13.07
CA ILE A 140 14.58 -1.38 14.44
C ILE A 140 15.25 -2.34 15.44
N ILE A 141 16.08 -1.78 16.32
CA ILE A 141 16.82 -2.50 17.36
C ILE A 141 16.15 -2.28 18.72
N HIS A 142 16.17 -3.30 19.58
CA HIS A 142 15.61 -3.24 20.92
C HIS A 142 16.62 -3.55 22.01
N THR A 143 16.60 -2.75 23.09
CA THR A 143 17.44 -3.00 24.27
C THR A 143 16.60 -3.03 25.54
N ALA A 144 16.76 -4.08 26.35
CA ALA A 144 16.10 -4.21 27.65
C ALA A 144 16.97 -3.72 28.82
N ALA A 145 16.35 -2.99 29.74
CA ALA A 145 16.94 -2.51 30.99
C ALA A 145 15.92 -2.59 32.15
N GLY A 146 16.37 -2.32 33.37
CA GLY A 146 15.55 -2.37 34.59
C GLY A 146 15.73 -3.68 35.34
N ASP A 147 14.91 -4.68 35.03
CA ASP A 147 14.98 -5.99 35.67
C ASP A 147 16.28 -6.77 35.33
N PRO A 148 17.04 -7.28 36.33
CA PRO A 148 18.29 -8.01 36.09
C PRO A 148 18.16 -9.30 35.25
N CYS A 149 16.98 -9.93 35.24
CA CYS A 149 16.71 -11.11 34.43
C CYS A 149 16.49 -10.75 32.95
N TYR A 150 16.08 -9.51 32.66
CA TYR A 150 15.92 -8.99 31.30
C TYR A 150 17.16 -8.22 30.80
N ALA A 151 18.10 -7.87 31.68
CA ALA A 151 19.31 -7.16 31.29
C ALA A 151 20.17 -7.97 30.31
N GLY A 152 20.41 -7.41 29.11
CA GLY A 152 21.29 -8.00 28.09
C GLY A 152 20.73 -9.24 27.38
N ILE A 153 19.42 -9.51 27.48
CA ILE A 153 18.79 -10.51 26.63
C ILE A 153 18.86 -10.08 25.17
N ALA A 154 18.97 -11.05 24.27
CA ALA A 154 18.79 -10.78 22.85
C ALA A 154 17.29 -10.60 22.56
N ILE A 155 16.96 -9.51 21.89
CA ILE A 155 15.62 -9.23 21.37
C ILE A 155 15.73 -9.25 19.85
N ALA A 156 14.72 -9.77 19.16
CA ALA A 156 14.74 -9.81 17.70
C ALA A 156 14.61 -8.41 17.12
N ASP A 157 15.37 -8.11 16.07
CA ASP A 157 15.19 -6.86 15.33
C ASP A 157 13.89 -6.89 14.51
N VAL A 158 13.36 -5.72 14.17
CA VAL A 158 12.25 -5.59 13.20
C VAL A 158 12.77 -4.98 11.92
N VAL A 159 12.66 -5.72 10.82
CA VAL A 159 13.10 -5.23 9.50
C VAL A 159 11.96 -4.49 8.81
N VAL A 160 12.19 -3.24 8.43
CA VAL A 160 11.22 -2.39 7.74
C VAL A 160 11.66 -2.23 6.29
N GLY A 161 10.91 -2.80 5.35
CA GLY A 161 11.08 -2.51 3.93
C GLY A 161 10.30 -1.25 3.55
N ILE A 162 10.95 -0.30 2.90
CA ILE A 162 10.35 0.98 2.52
C ILE A 162 10.17 1.01 1.00
N THR A 163 8.97 1.32 0.54
CA THR A 163 8.70 1.55 -0.87
C THR A 163 8.52 3.03 -1.12
N ASP A 164 9.34 3.55 -2.01
CA ASP A 164 9.26 4.89 -2.57
C ASP A 164 7.90 5.12 -3.25
N ASN A 165 7.28 6.27 -2.97
CA ASN A 165 6.02 6.70 -3.58
C ASN A 165 6.19 7.80 -4.61
N ASP A 166 7.43 8.21 -4.89
CA ASP A 166 7.78 9.22 -5.86
C ASP A 166 8.11 8.59 -7.22
N TRP A 167 7.77 9.29 -8.29
CA TRP A 167 8.13 8.89 -9.64
C TRP A 167 8.80 10.01 -10.37
N ALA A 168 9.84 9.67 -11.14
CA ALA A 168 10.39 10.58 -12.12
C ALA A 168 9.26 11.04 -13.06
N GLY A 169 8.92 12.33 -13.01
CA GLY A 169 7.88 12.94 -13.85
C GLY A 169 6.54 13.26 -13.16
N ASP A 170 6.31 12.89 -11.89
CA ASP A 170 5.23 13.44 -11.07
C ASP A 170 5.71 14.77 -10.47
N ILE A 171 5.49 15.86 -11.21
CA ILE A 171 6.02 17.19 -10.94
C ILE A 171 5.07 17.99 -10.02
N ASN A 172 3.79 17.61 -10.00
CA ASN A 172 2.75 18.24 -9.17
C ASN A 172 2.47 17.46 -7.86
N HIS A 173 3.08 16.28 -7.68
CA HIS A 173 3.02 15.41 -6.51
C HIS A 173 1.59 14.96 -6.16
N ASP A 174 0.80 14.60 -7.17
CA ASP A 174 -0.55 14.06 -6.96
C ASP A 174 -0.62 12.52 -6.99
N GLY A 175 0.54 11.87 -7.08
CA GLY A 175 0.68 10.43 -7.19
C GLY A 175 0.25 9.93 -8.57
N ARG A 176 0.41 10.77 -9.61
CA ARG A 176 0.11 10.46 -11.01
C ARG A 176 1.06 11.24 -11.90
N ILE A 177 1.37 10.67 -13.05
CA ILE A 177 2.05 11.40 -14.14
C ILE A 177 0.97 11.76 -15.16
N ASP A 178 0.49 12.99 -15.12
CA ASP A 178 -0.63 13.50 -15.91
C ASP A 178 -0.46 14.91 -16.49
N LEU A 179 -1.58 15.49 -16.95
CA LEU A 179 -1.58 16.81 -17.59
C LEU A 179 -1.25 17.91 -16.56
N GLY A 180 -1.56 17.68 -15.29
CA GLY A 180 -1.15 18.50 -14.16
C GLY A 180 0.36 18.61 -14.04
N ASP A 181 1.11 17.55 -14.31
CA ASP A 181 2.59 17.56 -14.33
C ASP A 181 3.14 18.30 -15.53
N LEU A 182 2.50 18.16 -16.69
CA LEU A 182 2.83 19.00 -17.83
C LEU A 182 2.60 20.48 -17.52
N PHE A 183 1.47 20.81 -16.89
CA PHE A 183 1.20 22.19 -16.49
C PHE A 183 2.21 22.65 -15.45
N ALA A 184 2.56 21.83 -14.47
CA ALA A 184 3.57 22.15 -13.47
C ALA A 184 4.98 22.31 -14.08
N LEU A 185 5.35 21.46 -15.06
CA LEU A 185 6.60 21.58 -15.80
C LEU A 185 6.62 22.89 -16.62
N VAL A 186 5.53 23.18 -17.34
CA VAL A 186 5.42 24.38 -18.18
C VAL A 186 5.38 25.65 -17.33
N ASP A 187 4.73 25.62 -16.16
CA ASP A 187 4.71 26.73 -15.20
C ASP A 187 6.13 26.99 -14.66
N LYS A 188 6.84 25.93 -14.24
CA LYS A 188 8.26 25.98 -13.82
C LYS A 188 9.22 26.37 -14.95
N TRP A 189 8.84 26.15 -16.22
CA TRP A 189 9.60 26.56 -17.39
C TRP A 189 9.35 28.02 -17.82
N LEU A 190 8.16 28.55 -17.56
CA LEU A 190 7.76 29.92 -17.93
C LEU A 190 8.12 30.96 -16.86
N ASP A 191 8.18 30.57 -15.58
CA ASP A 191 8.70 31.40 -14.51
C ASP A 191 10.22 31.22 -14.44
N ASP A 192 10.97 32.24 -14.90
CA ASP A 192 12.44 32.30 -14.79
C ASP A 192 12.86 32.02 -13.33
N CYS A 193 13.27 30.77 -13.08
CA CYS A 193 13.50 30.12 -11.79
C CYS A 193 14.56 30.86 -10.95
N PHE A 194 14.13 31.92 -10.24
CA PHE A 194 14.94 32.75 -9.35
C PHE A 194 14.10 33.06 -8.10
N PRO A 195 14.40 32.52 -6.90
CA PRO A 195 15.67 31.91 -6.47
C PRO A 195 15.74 30.37 -6.54
N ILE A 196 16.98 29.86 -6.60
CA ILE A 196 17.46 28.47 -6.83
C ILE A 196 16.82 27.35 -5.97
N ASP A 197 16.17 27.65 -4.83
CA ASP A 197 15.63 26.61 -3.93
C ASP A 197 14.32 25.98 -4.43
N TRP A 198 13.70 26.48 -5.51
CA TRP A 198 12.43 25.97 -6.04
C TRP A 198 12.54 25.13 -7.32
N CYS A 199 13.75 24.87 -7.81
CA CYS A 199 13.97 24.11 -9.05
C CYS A 199 14.39 22.63 -8.79
N GLN A 200 14.51 22.20 -7.53
CA GLN A 200 14.66 20.77 -7.20
C GLN A 200 13.38 20.03 -7.65
N GLY A 201 13.55 19.03 -8.53
CA GLY A 201 12.48 18.18 -9.05
C GLY A 201 12.00 18.45 -10.49
N ALA A 202 12.41 19.54 -11.14
CA ALA A 202 12.00 19.84 -12.53
C ALA A 202 13.07 19.59 -13.59
N ASP A 203 14.35 19.58 -13.19
CA ASP A 203 15.45 19.05 -14.00
C ASP A 203 15.46 17.52 -13.81
N LEU A 204 14.77 16.82 -14.72
CA LEU A 204 14.55 15.38 -14.64
C LEU A 204 15.79 14.58 -15.04
N THR A 205 16.82 15.22 -15.61
CA THR A 205 17.98 14.53 -16.16
C THR A 205 19.30 14.86 -15.48
N ALA A 206 19.38 15.94 -14.69
CA ALA A 206 20.59 16.46 -14.07
C ALA A 206 21.75 16.66 -15.08
N VAL A 207 21.44 16.68 -16.38
CA VAL A 207 22.41 16.89 -17.45
C VAL A 207 22.55 18.40 -17.61
N THR A 208 23.78 18.90 -17.69
CA THR A 208 24.01 20.28 -18.16
C THR A 208 23.41 20.40 -19.56
N GLY A 209 22.25 21.05 -19.65
CA GLY A 209 21.53 21.24 -20.90
C GLY A 209 22.36 21.96 -21.96
N MET A 210 21.78 22.15 -23.15
CA MET A 210 22.44 22.82 -24.29
C MET A 210 22.92 24.26 -24.03
N THR A 211 22.53 24.86 -22.90
CA THR A 211 22.94 26.21 -22.45
C THR A 211 24.18 26.22 -21.55
N GLY A 212 24.65 25.04 -21.09
CA GLY A 212 25.82 24.89 -20.23
C GLY A 212 25.62 25.29 -18.76
N ASN A 213 24.37 25.51 -18.33
CA ASN A 213 24.03 25.73 -16.91
C ASN A 213 23.40 24.46 -16.32
N PRO A 214 23.91 23.92 -15.20
CA PRO A 214 23.22 22.87 -14.43
C PRO A 214 21.91 23.42 -13.82
N GLY A 215 20.83 22.62 -13.76
CA GLY A 215 19.60 22.98 -13.04
C GLY A 215 18.58 23.81 -13.85
N VAL A 216 18.55 23.68 -15.17
CA VAL A 216 17.60 24.39 -16.03
C VAL A 216 16.75 23.38 -16.80
N VAL A 217 15.42 23.49 -16.65
CA VAL A 217 14.43 22.72 -17.42
C VAL A 217 14.64 22.95 -18.91
N ASP A 218 14.95 21.90 -19.67
CA ASP A 218 15.14 21.96 -21.11
C ASP A 218 14.32 20.92 -21.90
N ILE A 219 14.55 20.87 -23.22
CA ILE A 219 13.80 19.99 -24.12
C ILE A 219 14.07 18.50 -23.87
N ILE A 220 15.18 18.16 -23.21
CA ILE A 220 15.52 16.80 -22.79
C ILE A 220 14.66 16.42 -21.57
N ASP A 221 14.41 17.34 -20.63
CA ASP A 221 13.46 17.10 -19.53
C ASP A 221 12.03 16.92 -20.05
N PHE A 222 11.64 17.69 -21.08
CA PHE A 222 10.36 17.48 -21.77
C PHE A 222 10.28 16.11 -22.46
N ALA A 223 11.39 15.60 -23.00
CA ALA A 223 11.45 14.28 -23.60
C ALA A 223 11.34 13.16 -22.55
N VAL A 224 11.91 13.34 -21.36
CA VAL A 224 11.72 12.42 -20.23
C VAL A 224 10.29 12.49 -19.70
N LEU A 225 9.71 13.67 -19.52
CA LEU A 225 8.29 13.79 -19.15
C LEU A 225 7.39 13.10 -20.18
N ILE A 226 7.66 13.24 -21.49
CA ILE A 226 6.89 12.56 -22.55
C ILE A 226 7.13 11.04 -22.55
N ASP A 227 8.35 10.56 -22.32
CA ASP A 227 8.66 9.14 -22.19
C ASP A 227 7.94 8.53 -20.98
N HIS A 228 7.83 9.28 -19.88
CA HIS A 228 7.09 8.88 -18.68
C HIS A 228 5.57 9.08 -18.80
N TRP A 229 5.09 10.05 -19.60
CA TRP A 229 3.69 10.18 -20.01
C TRP A 229 3.25 8.97 -20.83
N SER A 230 4.16 8.35 -21.60
CA SER A 230 3.89 7.07 -22.26
C SER A 230 3.58 5.92 -21.28
N GLN A 231 3.75 6.15 -19.96
CA GLN A 231 3.33 5.29 -18.86
C GLN A 231 1.96 5.67 -18.25
N LYS A 232 1.07 6.36 -18.97
CA LYS A 232 -0.38 6.23 -18.74
C LYS A 232 -0.88 5.01 -19.49
N PRO A 233 -0.76 3.79 -18.93
CA PRO A 233 -1.13 2.61 -19.69
C PRO A 233 -2.61 2.60 -20.00
N LEU A 234 -3.46 3.17 -19.15
CA LEU A 234 -4.89 3.25 -19.39
C LEU A 234 -5.28 4.59 -20.02
N PHE A 235 -5.74 4.56 -21.26
CA PHE A 235 -6.23 5.74 -21.96
C PHE A 235 -7.41 5.40 -22.87
N ILE A 236 -8.19 6.41 -23.26
CA ILE A 236 -9.19 6.28 -24.33
C ILE A 236 -8.42 6.22 -25.66
N SER A 237 -8.36 5.04 -26.28
CA SER A 237 -7.69 4.85 -27.56
C SER A 237 -8.54 5.31 -28.74
N GLU A 238 -9.86 5.16 -28.64
CA GLU A 238 -10.79 5.57 -29.67
C GLU A 238 -12.17 5.89 -29.07
N PHE A 239 -12.94 6.73 -29.74
CA PHE A 239 -14.37 6.89 -29.49
C PHE A 239 -15.10 7.25 -30.78
N LEU A 240 -16.38 6.90 -30.86
CA LEU A 240 -17.26 7.27 -31.97
C LEU A 240 -18.56 7.85 -31.42
N ALA A 241 -18.69 9.16 -31.49
CA ALA A 241 -19.81 9.94 -30.95
C ALA A 241 -20.98 10.15 -31.93
N SER A 242 -21.03 9.41 -33.05
CA SER A 242 -22.20 9.40 -33.93
C SER A 242 -22.18 8.14 -34.79
N ASN A 243 -22.43 7.01 -34.14
CA ASN A 243 -22.32 5.71 -34.78
C ASN A 243 -23.57 5.36 -35.59
N GLY A 244 -23.48 5.44 -36.92
CA GLY A 244 -24.59 5.06 -37.80
C GLY A 244 -24.48 3.69 -38.47
N SER A 245 -23.29 3.07 -38.47
CA SER A 245 -23.06 1.85 -39.28
C SER A 245 -21.73 1.10 -39.05
N THR A 246 -20.88 1.49 -38.08
CA THR A 246 -19.54 0.88 -37.97
C THR A 246 -19.51 -0.30 -37.01
N PHE A 247 -20.08 -0.15 -35.81
CA PHE A 247 -20.06 -1.19 -34.78
C PHE A 247 -21.40 -1.28 -34.06
N SER A 248 -22.15 -2.37 -34.26
CA SER A 248 -23.46 -2.57 -33.62
C SER A 248 -23.35 -3.42 -32.36
N THR A 249 -24.38 -3.34 -31.52
CA THR A 249 -24.59 -4.31 -30.44
C THR A 249 -26.06 -4.69 -30.28
N GLN A 250 -26.37 -5.55 -29.32
CA GLN A 250 -27.70 -6.07 -29.05
C GLN A 250 -28.25 -5.51 -27.74
N VAL A 251 -29.21 -4.60 -27.83
CA VAL A 251 -29.94 -4.11 -26.67
C VAL A 251 -31.35 -4.70 -26.71
N GLU A 252 -31.73 -5.41 -25.65
CA GLU A 252 -33.05 -6.05 -25.55
C GLU A 252 -33.39 -6.97 -26.74
N GLY A 253 -32.37 -7.61 -27.32
CA GLY A 253 -32.51 -8.48 -28.49
C GLY A 253 -32.79 -7.75 -29.79
N GLN A 254 -32.51 -6.44 -29.85
CA GLN A 254 -32.53 -5.63 -31.07
C GLN A 254 -31.12 -5.14 -31.39
N GLU A 255 -30.77 -5.18 -32.68
CA GLU A 255 -29.52 -4.59 -33.16
C GLU A 255 -29.62 -3.07 -33.12
N VAL A 256 -28.67 -2.44 -32.43
CA VAL A 256 -28.57 -0.99 -32.26
C VAL A 256 -27.14 -0.54 -32.56
N TRP A 257 -26.97 0.75 -32.84
CA TRP A 257 -25.70 1.37 -33.20
C TRP A 257 -25.41 2.53 -32.23
N PRO A 258 -25.09 2.25 -30.96
CA PRO A 258 -24.81 3.32 -30.01
C PRO A 258 -23.42 3.90 -30.27
N ASP A 259 -23.19 5.10 -29.75
CA ASP A 259 -21.85 5.65 -29.64
C ASP A 259 -21.02 4.76 -28.71
N TRP A 260 -19.70 4.79 -28.86
CA TRP A 260 -18.83 3.94 -28.07
C TRP A 260 -17.49 4.57 -27.76
N ILE A 261 -16.89 4.07 -26.69
CA ILE A 261 -15.60 4.47 -26.14
C ILE A 261 -14.76 3.20 -26.04
N GLU A 262 -13.51 3.25 -26.51
CA GLU A 262 -12.53 2.19 -26.33
C GLU A 262 -11.45 2.65 -25.36
N LEU A 263 -11.22 1.86 -24.32
CA LEU A 263 -10.08 1.98 -23.43
C LEU A 263 -9.00 1.00 -23.83
N HIS A 264 -7.75 1.43 -23.80
CA HIS A 264 -6.58 0.58 -24.01
C HIS A 264 -5.73 0.55 -22.73
N ASN A 265 -5.30 -0.64 -22.32
CA ASN A 265 -4.23 -0.83 -21.34
C ASN A 265 -2.91 -1.11 -22.07
N ALA A 266 -2.04 -0.13 -22.25
CA ALA A 266 -0.71 -0.25 -22.84
C ALA A 266 0.38 -0.75 -21.87
N SER A 267 0.07 -1.04 -20.59
CA SER A 267 1.08 -1.58 -19.66
C SER A 267 1.37 -3.06 -19.92
N SER A 268 2.43 -3.53 -19.26
CA SER A 268 2.81 -4.95 -19.16
C SER A 268 2.08 -5.70 -18.04
N LEU A 269 1.19 -5.06 -17.28
CA LEU A 269 0.42 -5.65 -16.18
C LEU A 269 -1.09 -5.49 -16.40
N PRO A 270 -1.94 -6.34 -15.79
CA PRO A 270 -3.39 -6.11 -15.80
C PRO A 270 -3.76 -4.89 -14.94
N ILE A 271 -4.77 -4.13 -15.39
CA ILE A 271 -5.31 -2.97 -14.66
C ILE A 271 -6.76 -3.27 -14.24
N ASN A 272 -7.01 -3.25 -12.93
CA ASN A 272 -8.36 -3.34 -12.36
C ASN A 272 -9.01 -1.95 -12.39
N LEU A 273 -10.22 -1.87 -12.94
CA LEU A 273 -11.00 -0.64 -13.08
C LEU A 273 -11.96 -0.39 -11.91
N GLU A 274 -11.89 -1.18 -10.85
CA GLU A 274 -12.68 -0.92 -9.64
C GLU A 274 -12.39 0.48 -9.09
N GLY A 275 -13.44 1.29 -8.95
CA GLY A 275 -13.33 2.68 -8.50
C GLY A 275 -13.07 3.70 -9.61
N TYR A 276 -12.94 3.28 -10.87
CA TYR A 276 -12.89 4.19 -12.01
C TYR A 276 -14.29 4.65 -12.42
N TYR A 277 -14.35 5.78 -13.12
CA TYR A 277 -15.58 6.37 -13.63
C TYR A 277 -15.41 6.83 -15.09
N LEU A 278 -16.52 6.88 -15.83
CA LEU A 278 -16.66 7.62 -17.08
C LEU A 278 -17.70 8.72 -16.87
N THR A 279 -17.53 9.84 -17.56
CA THR A 279 -18.49 10.94 -17.55
C THR A 279 -18.49 11.70 -18.87
N ASP A 280 -19.65 12.24 -19.26
CA ASP A 280 -19.78 13.28 -20.27
C ASP A 280 -20.06 14.67 -19.66
N ASP A 281 -20.20 14.75 -18.33
CA ASP A 281 -20.44 15.99 -17.59
C ASP A 281 -19.16 16.45 -16.86
N PRO A 282 -18.54 17.58 -17.27
CA PRO A 282 -17.36 18.11 -16.59
C PRO A 282 -17.62 18.54 -15.15
N CYS A 283 -18.88 18.68 -14.72
CA CYS A 283 -19.27 18.99 -13.37
C CYS A 283 -19.58 17.76 -12.50
N ASP A 284 -19.65 16.55 -13.08
CA ASP A 284 -19.82 15.29 -12.36
C ASP A 284 -18.82 14.24 -12.85
N LEU A 285 -17.65 14.20 -12.21
CA LEU A 285 -16.59 13.23 -12.54
C LEU A 285 -16.91 11.79 -12.08
N SER A 286 -18.08 11.56 -11.45
CA SER A 286 -18.48 10.27 -10.88
C SER A 286 -19.72 9.66 -11.54
N GLN A 287 -20.16 10.22 -12.67
CA GLN A 287 -21.44 9.93 -13.32
C GLN A 287 -21.69 8.43 -13.61
N TRP A 288 -20.73 7.73 -14.21
CA TRP A 288 -20.83 6.30 -14.48
C TRP A 288 -19.66 5.52 -13.88
N ARG A 289 -19.94 4.63 -12.92
CA ARG A 289 -18.91 3.84 -12.23
C ARG A 289 -18.70 2.49 -12.90
N PHE A 290 -17.44 2.08 -13.08
CA PHE A 290 -17.11 0.72 -13.51
C PHE A 290 -17.57 -0.32 -12.46
N PRO A 291 -18.14 -1.47 -12.88
CA PRO A 291 -18.44 -2.57 -11.98
C PRO A 291 -17.19 -3.13 -11.30
N ALA A 292 -17.36 -3.68 -10.10
CA ALA A 292 -16.28 -4.37 -9.41
C ALA A 292 -15.80 -5.59 -10.22
N GLY A 293 -14.48 -5.80 -10.25
CA GLY A 293 -13.85 -6.94 -10.95
C GLY A 293 -13.61 -6.76 -12.45
N VAL A 294 -13.95 -5.60 -13.04
CA VAL A 294 -13.58 -5.31 -14.43
C VAL A 294 -12.08 -5.06 -14.52
N THR A 295 -11.37 -5.86 -15.31
CA THR A 295 -9.92 -5.76 -15.50
C THR A 295 -9.59 -5.76 -16.99
N ILE A 296 -8.71 -4.85 -17.41
CA ILE A 296 -8.12 -4.87 -18.75
C ILE A 296 -6.73 -5.50 -18.62
N ASN A 297 -6.50 -6.65 -19.25
CA ASN A 297 -5.18 -7.29 -19.24
C ASN A 297 -4.13 -6.44 -19.97
N ALA A 298 -2.85 -6.73 -19.73
CA ALA A 298 -1.72 -6.06 -20.38
C ALA A 298 -1.86 -6.05 -21.92
N GLY A 299 -1.74 -4.87 -22.54
CA GLY A 299 -1.87 -4.66 -23.98
C GLY A 299 -3.28 -4.90 -24.55
N GLN A 300 -4.33 -4.95 -23.74
CA GLN A 300 -5.70 -5.23 -24.20
C GLN A 300 -6.60 -3.99 -24.23
N TYR A 301 -7.72 -4.14 -24.92
CA TYR A 301 -8.72 -3.10 -25.14
C TYR A 301 -10.07 -3.48 -24.52
N LEU A 302 -10.85 -2.49 -24.12
CA LEU A 302 -12.22 -2.64 -23.62
C LEU A 302 -13.12 -1.62 -24.32
N ILE A 303 -14.17 -2.11 -24.97
CA ILE A 303 -15.20 -1.26 -25.58
C ILE A 303 -16.38 -1.11 -24.62
N ILE A 304 -16.85 0.13 -24.47
CA ILE A 304 -18.03 0.51 -23.69
C ILE A 304 -18.94 1.33 -24.60
N PHE A 305 -20.22 0.97 -24.67
CA PHE A 305 -21.22 1.73 -25.42
C PHE A 305 -21.76 2.91 -24.61
N ALA A 306 -21.63 4.12 -25.12
CA ALA A 306 -22.34 5.28 -24.61
C ALA A 306 -23.75 5.26 -25.21
N SER A 307 -24.75 4.86 -24.43
CA SER A 307 -26.08 4.52 -24.97
C SER A 307 -27.25 4.91 -24.06
N ASN A 308 -26.96 5.71 -23.03
CA ASN A 308 -27.94 6.25 -22.10
C ASN A 308 -28.78 5.15 -21.39
N LYS A 309 -28.13 4.07 -20.97
CA LYS A 309 -28.74 2.97 -20.23
C LYS A 309 -28.62 3.21 -18.73
N ASP A 310 -29.53 4.02 -18.24
CA ASP A 310 -29.56 4.43 -16.84
C ASP A 310 -30.07 3.32 -15.89
N GLN A 311 -29.64 3.40 -14.64
CA GLN A 311 -30.06 2.50 -13.57
C GLN A 311 -31.57 2.50 -13.36
N ALA A 312 -32.24 3.64 -13.52
CA ALA A 312 -33.68 3.77 -13.33
C ALA A 312 -34.47 2.86 -14.28
N ASP A 313 -33.95 2.62 -15.48
CA ASP A 313 -34.57 1.78 -16.50
C ASP A 313 -34.21 0.29 -16.32
N TYR A 314 -33.02 -0.01 -15.77
CA TYR A 314 -32.48 -1.37 -15.66
C TYR A 314 -31.91 -1.71 -14.27
N PRO A 315 -32.69 -1.59 -13.18
CA PRO A 315 -32.15 -1.65 -11.82
C PRO A 315 -31.51 -3.00 -11.44
N ALA A 316 -32.00 -4.10 -12.03
CA ALA A 316 -31.47 -5.44 -11.78
C ALA A 316 -30.24 -5.80 -12.64
N ASN A 317 -29.95 -5.00 -13.67
CA ASN A 317 -28.83 -5.18 -14.60
C ASN A 317 -28.08 -3.85 -14.70
N TYR A 318 -27.66 -3.28 -13.55
CA TYR A 318 -26.90 -2.04 -13.52
C TYR A 318 -25.53 -2.24 -12.86
N PRO A 319 -24.42 -1.75 -13.46
CA PRO A 319 -24.32 -1.17 -14.81
C PRO A 319 -24.78 -2.13 -15.91
N TYR A 320 -25.42 -1.60 -16.96
CA TYR A 320 -26.02 -2.44 -18.00
C TYR A 320 -24.96 -3.17 -18.81
N LEU A 321 -25.01 -4.50 -18.72
CA LEU A 321 -24.21 -5.43 -19.53
C LEU A 321 -25.16 -6.12 -20.50
N ASP A 322 -24.87 -6.00 -21.79
CA ASP A 322 -25.70 -6.63 -22.81
C ASP A 322 -25.40 -8.12 -22.98
N SER A 323 -26.20 -8.79 -23.82
CA SER A 323 -26.02 -10.23 -24.11
C SER A 323 -24.75 -10.56 -24.90
N SER A 324 -24.12 -9.55 -25.50
CA SER A 324 -22.87 -9.67 -26.25
C SER A 324 -21.64 -9.45 -25.36
N GLY A 325 -21.85 -9.06 -24.10
CA GLY A 325 -20.80 -8.83 -23.12
C GLY A 325 -20.23 -7.41 -23.11
N TYR A 326 -20.92 -6.43 -23.71
CA TYR A 326 -20.50 -5.02 -23.67
C TYR A 326 -21.21 -4.25 -22.56
N TYR A 327 -20.46 -3.39 -21.90
CA TYR A 327 -21.00 -2.45 -20.93
C TYR A 327 -21.61 -1.24 -21.63
N HIS A 328 -22.64 -0.69 -21.00
CA HIS A 328 -23.33 0.51 -21.46
C HIS A 328 -23.33 1.59 -20.39
N THR A 329 -22.97 2.83 -20.77
CA THR A 329 -23.04 3.98 -19.86
C THR A 329 -24.46 4.54 -19.75
N ASN A 330 -24.70 5.31 -18.69
CA ASN A 330 -25.95 6.05 -18.47
C ASN A 330 -25.98 7.42 -19.16
N PHE A 331 -25.08 7.66 -20.12
CA PHE A 331 -25.05 8.84 -20.96
C PHE A 331 -24.82 8.45 -22.43
N ASN A 332 -24.92 9.41 -23.34
CA ASN A 332 -24.56 9.24 -24.76
C ASN A 332 -23.52 10.30 -25.14
N LEU A 333 -22.79 10.10 -26.25
CA LEU A 333 -21.83 11.11 -26.74
C LEU A 333 -22.45 12.12 -27.72
N SER A 334 -23.69 11.89 -28.17
CA SER A 334 -24.46 12.77 -29.07
C SER A 334 -25.91 12.99 -28.68
#